data_AF-A0A843L5W4-F1
#
_entry.id   AF-A0A843L5W4-F1
#
_cell.length_a   1.000
_cell.length_b   1.000
_cell.length_c   1.000
_cell.angle_alpha   90.00
_cell.angle_beta   90.00
_cell.angle_gamma   90.00
#
_symmetry.space_group_name_H-M   'P 1'
#
loop_
_entity.id
_entity.type
_entity.pdbx_description
1 polymer ?
#
loop_
_entity_poly.entity_id
_entity_poly.type
_entity_poly.pdbx_seq_one_letter_code
_entity_poly.pdbx_strand_id
1 'polypeptide(L)'
;MTENLVQFEAEIVSLTEIRFRVIWPQSEGPWVEGAMEDLIVHFTHAGWTAYNMRCALSIALHSKDESLGRSISDLLNRIISSMGAAQMADIRLSAGAMAELKRDHIDP
;
A
#
# COMPACT_ATOMS: atom_id res chain seq x y z
N MET A 1 -3.47 10.83 -17.07
CA MET A 1 -4.48 9.77 -16.82
C MET A 1 -4.27 9.15 -15.43
N THR A 2 -4.16 10.01 -14.42
CA THR A 2 -3.82 9.67 -13.02
C THR A 2 -5.06 9.63 -12.11
N GLU A 3 -6.25 9.82 -12.68
CA GLU A 3 -7.44 10.25 -11.93
C GLU A 3 -8.06 9.19 -11.01
N ASN A 4 -7.60 7.92 -11.05
CA ASN A 4 -8.20 6.83 -10.29
C ASN A 4 -7.13 5.92 -9.67
N LEU A 5 -6.29 6.48 -8.78
CA LEU A 5 -5.29 5.73 -8.02
C LEU A 5 -5.65 5.68 -6.53
N VAL A 6 -5.69 4.48 -5.97
CA VAL A 6 -5.69 4.23 -4.53
C VAL A 6 -4.27 3.88 -4.12
N GLN A 7 -3.70 4.60 -3.16
CA GLN A 7 -2.37 4.30 -2.63
C GLN A 7 -2.50 3.72 -1.22
N PHE A 8 -1.77 2.64 -0.98
CA PHE A 8 -1.64 2.00 0.32
C PHE A 8 -0.21 2.16 0.80
N GLU A 9 -0.01 2.95 1.85
CA GLU A 9 1.30 3.19 2.43
C GLU A 9 1.41 2.46 3.77
N ALA A 10 2.54 1.81 4.01
CA ALA A 10 2.82 1.19 5.30
C ALA A 10 4.28 1.36 5.71
N GLU A 11 4.50 1.65 6.99
CA GLU A 11 5.79 1.61 7.65
C GLU A 11 5.79 0.47 8.66
N ILE A 12 6.73 -0.45 8.47
CA ILE A 12 6.85 -1.70 9.20
C ILE A 12 8.07 -1.60 10.11
N VAL A 13 7.84 -1.61 11.42
CA VAL A 13 8.89 -1.71 12.43
C VAL A 13 9.04 -3.16 12.87
N SER A 14 7.91 -3.84 13.12
CA SER A 14 7.83 -5.25 13.44
C SER A 14 6.47 -5.82 13.02
N LEU A 15 6.22 -7.12 13.24
CA LEU A 15 4.91 -7.72 12.99
C LEU A 15 3.80 -7.18 13.93
N THR A 16 4.18 -6.60 15.07
CA THR A 16 3.24 -6.04 16.05
C THR A 16 3.22 -4.51 16.07
N GLU A 17 4.07 -3.88 15.27
CA GLU A 17 4.22 -2.43 15.21
C GLU A 17 4.35 -2.00 13.75
N ILE A 18 3.19 -1.67 13.18
CA ILE A 18 3.04 -1.23 11.80
C ILE A 18 2.14 0.00 11.83
N ARG A 19 2.52 1.04 11.09
CA ARG A 19 1.58 2.11 10.76
C ARG A 19 1.27 2.10 9.28
N PHE A 20 0.02 2.33 8.92
CA PHE A 20 -0.41 2.34 7.52
C PHE A 20 -1.47 3.40 7.29
N ARG A 21 -1.65 3.81 6.03
CA ARG A 21 -2.76 4.67 5.59
C ARG A 21 -3.18 4.34 4.17
N VAL A 22 -4.41 4.73 3.85
CA VAL A 22 -4.96 4.64 2.50
C VAL A 22 -5.23 6.04 1.98
N ILE A 23 -4.72 6.34 0.80
CA ILE A 23 -4.99 7.59 0.08
C ILE A 23 -5.93 7.24 -1.08
N TRP A 24 -7.10 7.87 -1.05
CA TRP A 24 -8.10 7.78 -2.11
C TRP A 24 -7.92 8.94 -3.10
N PRO A 25 -8.44 8.84 -4.34
CA PRO A 25 -8.20 9.88 -5.36
C PRO A 25 -8.62 11.30 -4.94
N GLN A 26 -9.57 11.44 -4.01
CA GLN A 26 -10.08 12.74 -3.53
C GLN A 26 -9.86 12.96 -2.02
N SER A 27 -9.19 12.07 -1.31
CA SER A 27 -9.02 12.20 0.14
C SER A 27 -7.85 11.39 0.69
N GLU A 28 -7.08 11.96 1.61
CA GLU A 28 -6.07 11.24 2.36
C GLU A 28 -6.64 10.68 3.67
N GLY A 29 -6.52 9.36 3.86
CA GLY A 29 -6.85 8.73 5.13
C GLY A 29 -5.79 9.01 6.22
N PRO A 30 -6.18 9.00 7.50
CA PRO A 30 -5.23 9.17 8.60
C PRO A 30 -4.27 7.99 8.68
N TRP A 31 -3.12 8.20 9.34
CA TRP A 31 -2.28 7.09 9.79
C TRP A 31 -3.00 6.30 10.87
N VAL A 32 -2.96 4.98 10.71
CA VAL A 32 -3.48 4.00 11.66
C VAL A 32 -2.31 3.17 12.16
N GLU A 33 -2.23 2.95 13.47
CA GLU A 33 -1.26 2.05 14.10
C GLU A 33 -1.92 0.70 14.35
N GLY A 34 -1.18 -0.40 14.12
CA GLY A 34 -1.68 -1.75 14.32
C GLY A 34 -0.62 -2.83 14.11
N ALA A 35 -1.07 -4.07 14.11
CA ALA A 35 -0.25 -5.25 13.85
C ALA A 35 -0.41 -5.73 12.39
N MET A 36 0.25 -6.84 12.06
CA MET A 36 0.16 -7.52 10.77
C MET A 36 -1.28 -7.82 10.36
N GLU A 37 -2.11 -8.27 11.30
CA GLU A 37 -3.51 -8.60 11.04
C GLU A 37 -4.30 -7.35 10.62
N ASP A 38 -4.08 -6.22 11.30
CA ASP A 38 -4.72 -4.95 10.97
C ASP A 38 -4.30 -4.46 9.58
N LEU A 39 -3.01 -4.58 9.26
CA LEU A 39 -2.46 -4.26 7.94
C LEU A 39 -3.18 -5.07 6.85
N ILE A 40 -3.32 -6.39 7.04
CA ILE A 40 -3.96 -7.28 6.06
C ILE A 40 -5.44 -6.91 5.86
N VAL A 41 -6.16 -6.63 6.94
CA VAL A 41 -7.59 -6.24 6.86
C VAL A 41 -7.75 -4.95 6.07
N HIS A 42 -6.98 -3.91 6.40
CA HIS A 42 -7.09 -2.61 5.73
C HIS A 42 -6.60 -2.67 4.29
N PHE A 43 -5.55 -3.46 4.03
CA PHE A 43 -5.07 -3.71 2.68
C PHE A 43 -6.12 -4.40 1.81
N THR A 44 -6.75 -5.46 2.33
CA THR A 44 -7.81 -6.19 1.63
C THR A 44 -8.99 -5.29 1.33
N HIS A 45 -9.38 -4.45 2.31
CA HIS A 45 -10.44 -3.47 2.14
C HIS A 45 -10.09 -2.42 1.07
N ALA A 46 -8.86 -1.90 1.09
CA ALA A 46 -8.37 -0.95 0.09
C ALA A 46 -8.38 -1.56 -1.32
N GLY A 47 -7.89 -2.79 -1.47
CA GLY A 47 -7.91 -3.51 -2.75
C GLY A 47 -9.32 -3.78 -3.26
N TRP A 48 -10.24 -4.22 -2.39
CA TRP A 48 -11.64 -4.42 -2.75
C TRP A 48 -12.32 -3.12 -3.19
N THR A 49 -12.07 -2.03 -2.47
CA THR A 49 -12.62 -0.71 -2.80
C THR A 49 -12.07 -0.20 -4.12
N ALA A 50 -10.76 -0.30 -4.33
CA ALA A 50 -10.11 0.08 -5.59
C ALA A 50 -10.72 -0.69 -6.77
N TYR A 51 -10.91 -2.02 -6.62
CA TYR A 51 -11.57 -2.85 -7.63
C TYR A 51 -12.97 -2.35 -7.98
N ASN A 52 -13.82 -2.11 -6.97
CA ASN A 52 -15.20 -1.66 -7.18
C ASN A 52 -15.28 -0.26 -7.81
N MET A 53 -14.33 0.62 -7.44
CA MET A 53 -14.23 1.97 -7.99
C MET A 53 -13.52 2.03 -9.34
N ARG A 54 -13.08 0.88 -9.88
CA ARG A 54 -12.25 0.79 -11.10
C ARG A 54 -10.99 1.67 -11.03
N CYS A 55 -10.41 1.74 -9.83
CA CYS A 55 -9.15 2.41 -9.55
C CYS A 55 -8.00 1.42 -9.56
N ALA A 56 -6.82 1.88 -9.94
CA ALA A 56 -5.59 1.14 -9.72
C ALA A 56 -5.22 1.16 -8.22
N LEU A 57 -4.58 0.11 -7.74
CA LEU A 57 -3.96 0.06 -6.42
C LEU A 57 -2.44 0.17 -6.56
N SER A 58 -1.84 1.12 -5.83
CA SER A 58 -0.39 1.23 -5.64
C SER A 58 -0.04 0.96 -4.19
N ILE A 59 1.07 0.26 -3.96
CA ILE A 59 1.50 -0.13 -2.61
C ILE A 59 2.92 0.38 -2.36
N ALA A 60 3.08 1.06 -1.24
CA ALA A 60 4.35 1.58 -0.75
C ALA A 60 4.65 0.98 0.62
N LEU A 61 5.71 0.17 0.70
CA LEU A 61 6.14 -0.42 1.97
C LEU A 61 7.52 0.12 2.34
N HIS A 62 7.64 0.62 3.56
CA HIS A 62 8.91 0.99 4.17
C HIS A 62 9.19 0.08 5.36
N SER A 63 10.38 -0.48 5.44
CA SER A 63 10.85 -1.28 6.57
C SER A 63 12.32 -1.02 6.79
N LYS A 64 12.76 -1.00 8.05
CA LYS A 64 14.20 -0.99 8.39
C LYS A 64 14.81 -2.39 8.26
N ASP A 65 14.00 -3.43 8.38
CA ASP A 65 14.37 -4.80 8.11
C ASP A 65 13.92 -5.17 6.69
N GLU A 66 14.87 -5.28 5.76
CA GLU A 66 14.59 -5.61 4.37
C GLU A 66 13.96 -6.99 4.18
N SER A 67 14.33 -7.97 5.02
CA SER A 67 13.81 -9.34 4.94
C SER A 67 12.33 -9.38 5.35
N LEU A 68 11.99 -8.61 6.40
CA LEU A 68 10.62 -8.44 6.86
C LEU A 68 9.78 -7.69 5.82
N GLY A 69 10.29 -6.58 5.29
CA GLY A 69 9.62 -5.80 4.26
C GLY A 69 9.33 -6.62 3.00
N ARG A 70 10.29 -7.46 2.57
CA ARG A 70 10.11 -8.37 1.44
C ARG A 70 9.06 -9.44 1.72
N SER A 71 9.11 -10.06 2.89
CA SER A 71 8.14 -11.10 3.29
C SER A 71 6.71 -10.57 3.30
N ILE A 72 6.52 -9.34 3.80
CA ILE A 72 5.21 -8.68 3.83
C ILE A 72 4.76 -8.33 2.41
N SER A 73 5.65 -7.80 1.57
CA SER A 73 5.30 -7.53 0.18
C SER A 73 4.86 -8.79 -0.57
N ASP A 74 5.59 -9.89 -0.41
CA ASP A 74 5.24 -11.17 -1.02
C ASP A 74 3.88 -11.66 -0.55
N LEU A 75 3.55 -11.46 0.74
CA LEU A 75 2.24 -11.79 1.29
C LEU A 75 1.13 -10.94 0.65
N LEU A 76 1.28 -9.62 0.61
CA LEU A 76 0.29 -8.71 0.01
C LEU A 76 0.09 -9.02 -1.49
N ASN A 77 1.18 -9.33 -2.21
CA ASN A 77 1.14 -9.78 -3.60
C ASN A 77 0.31 -11.05 -3.81
N ARG A 78 0.48 -12.05 -2.93
CA ARG A 78 -0.31 -13.29 -3.00
C ARG A 78 -1.79 -13.05 -2.73
N ILE A 79 -2.12 -12.14 -1.80
CA ILE A 79 -3.50 -11.75 -1.51
C ILE A 79 -4.14 -11.09 -2.73
N ILE A 80 -3.47 -10.13 -3.37
CA ILE A 80 -3.99 -9.50 -4.61
C ILE A 80 -4.19 -10.55 -5.70
N SER A 81 -3.19 -11.42 -5.89
CA SER A 81 -3.21 -12.43 -6.94
C SER A 81 -4.36 -13.42 -6.75
N SER A 82 -4.67 -13.79 -5.51
CA SER A 82 -5.79 -14.71 -5.21
C SER A 82 -7.17 -14.06 -5.41
N MET A 83 -7.26 -12.73 -5.36
CA MET A 83 -8.48 -11.97 -5.64
C MET A 83 -8.78 -11.82 -7.14
N GLY A 84 -7.87 -12.24 -8.04
CA GLY A 84 -8.07 -12.17 -9.49
C GLY A 84 -7.90 -10.77 -10.10
N ALA A 85 -7.27 -9.84 -9.38
CA ALA A 85 -7.07 -8.46 -9.83
C ALA A 85 -6.00 -8.38 -10.94
N ALA A 86 -6.44 -8.17 -12.19
CA ALA A 86 -5.59 -8.20 -13.38
C ALA A 86 -4.88 -6.87 -13.74
N GLN A 87 -4.89 -5.84 -12.89
CA GLN A 87 -4.13 -4.60 -13.14
C GLN A 87 -3.54 -4.06 -11.83
N MET A 88 -2.29 -4.45 -11.56
CA MET A 88 -1.44 -3.75 -10.60
C MET A 88 -0.77 -2.56 -11.30
N ALA A 89 -0.72 -1.40 -10.65
CA ALA A 89 0.00 -0.24 -11.19
C ALA A 89 1.48 -0.24 -10.80
N ASP A 90 1.86 -0.58 -9.57
CA ASP A 90 3.27 -0.70 -9.17
C ASP A 90 3.37 -1.15 -7.70
N ILE A 91 4.36 -1.96 -7.35
CA ILE A 91 4.77 -2.19 -5.96
C ILE A 91 6.20 -1.74 -5.83
N ARG A 92 6.41 -0.62 -5.14
CA ARG A 92 7.75 -0.05 -4.95
C ARG A 92 8.29 -0.46 -3.59
N LEU A 93 9.29 -1.33 -3.61
CA LEU A 93 10.03 -1.80 -2.43
C LEU A 93 11.45 -1.23 -2.47
N SER A 94 11.66 -0.06 -1.87
CA SER A 94 13.02 0.42 -1.62
C SER A 94 13.04 1.39 -0.44
N ALA A 95 14.23 1.59 0.15
CA ALA A 95 14.46 2.62 1.16
C ALA A 95 14.11 4.05 0.66
N GLY A 96 14.03 4.24 -0.67
CA GLY A 96 13.62 5.48 -1.33
C GLY A 96 12.17 5.51 -1.82
N ALA A 97 11.40 4.42 -1.72
CA ALA A 97 10.03 4.34 -2.27
C ALA A 97 9.09 5.40 -1.68
N MET A 98 9.23 5.68 -0.38
CA MET A 98 8.50 6.77 0.28
C MET A 98 8.97 8.17 -0.15
N ALA A 99 10.26 8.33 -0.49
CA ALA A 99 10.80 9.59 -0.99
C ALA A 99 10.42 9.84 -2.46
N GLU A 100 10.28 8.77 -3.25
CA GLU A 100 9.75 8.80 -4.62
C GLU A 100 8.28 9.20 -4.63
N LEU A 101 7.45 8.63 -3.75
CA LEU A 101 6.04 9.01 -3.63
C LEU A 101 5.86 10.45 -3.15
N LYS A 102 6.68 10.91 -2.20
CA LYS A 102 6.69 12.32 -1.78
C LYS A 102 7.11 13.30 -2.88
N ARG A 103 7.96 12.88 -3.83
CA ARG A 103 8.30 13.69 -5.01
C ARG A 103 7.16 13.71 -6.04
N ASP A 104 6.52 12.57 -6.26
CA ASP A 104 5.39 12.47 -7.20
C ASP A 104 4.15 13.23 -6.69
N HIS A 105 4.06 13.52 -5.38
CA HIS A 105 3.04 14.40 -4.75
C HIS A 105 3.35 15.91 -4.87
N ILE A 106 4.52 16.29 -5.40
CA ILE A 106 4.90 17.69 -5.66
C ILE A 106 5.10 17.87 -7.17
N ASP A 107 4.00 17.83 -7.91
CA ASP A 107 3.78 18.74 -9.04
C ASP A 107 2.27 18.78 -9.39
N PRO A 108 1.65 19.98 -9.40
CA PRO A 108 0.31 20.19 -9.96
C PRO A 108 0.26 20.13 -11.50
#